data_AF-A0A6P0SAH7-F1
#
_entry.id   AF-A0A6P0SAH7-F1
#
_cell.length_a   1.000
_cell.length_b   1.000
_cell.length_c   1.000
_cell.angle_alpha   90.00
_cell.angle_beta   90.00
_cell.angle_gamma   90.00
#
_symmetry.space_group_name_H-M   'P 1'
#
loop_
_entity.id
_entity.type
_entity.pdbx_description
1 polymer ?
#
loop_
_entity_poly.entity_id
_entity_poly.type
_entity_poly.pdbx_seq_one_letter_code
_entity_poly.pdbx_strand_id
1 'polypeptide(L)'
;MTAISLNLEPLVQGLTHEQFYELCMVNQDLAMERSPKGELLIMSPVGGESGRKEADYIIDLGIWNRQTGLGVVFSSSTVFKLPNGGDRSPDVAWV
;
A
#
# COMPACT_ATOMS: atom_id res chain seq x y z
N MET A 1 2.45 8.47 7.82
CA MET A 1 1.45 8.99 6.86
C MET A 1 0.11 9.11 7.56
N THR A 2 -0.72 10.06 7.16
CA THR A 2 -2.13 10.15 7.57
C THR A 2 -3.01 9.73 6.39
N ALA A 3 -3.99 8.89 6.64
CA ALA A 3 -4.96 8.47 5.63
C ALA A 3 -6.28 9.22 5.84
N ILE A 4 -6.92 9.63 4.75
CA ILE A 4 -8.31 10.06 4.78
C ILE A 4 -9.15 8.84 4.43
N SER A 5 -10.07 8.46 5.33
CA SER A 5 -11.02 7.38 5.08
C SER A 5 -12.28 7.92 4.43
N LEU A 6 -12.63 7.36 3.27
CA LEU A 6 -13.89 7.59 2.60
C LEU A 6 -14.80 6.39 2.84
N ASN A 7 -15.88 6.61 3.59
CA ASN A 7 -16.93 5.61 3.74
C ASN A 7 -17.79 5.59 2.48
N LEU A 8 -17.68 4.49 1.72
CA LEU A 8 -18.42 4.29 0.48
C LEU A 8 -19.71 3.46 0.68
N GLU A 9 -20.05 3.04 1.90
CA GLU A 9 -21.26 2.24 2.18
C GLU A 9 -22.55 2.79 1.56
N PRO A 10 -22.81 4.12 1.53
CA PRO A 10 -24.02 4.64 0.90
C PRO A 10 -24.11 4.41 -0.62
N LEU A 11 -22.99 4.12 -1.28
CA LEU A 11 -22.89 3.96 -2.74
C LEU A 11 -22.63 2.51 -3.15
N VAL A 12 -21.79 1.80 -2.38
CA VAL A 12 -21.35 0.43 -2.63
C VAL A 12 -21.29 -0.30 -1.31
N GLN A 13 -21.92 -1.48 -1.23
CA GLN A 13 -21.92 -2.31 -0.02
C GLN A 13 -20.56 -2.97 0.20
N GLY A 14 -19.62 -2.22 0.78
CA GLY A 14 -18.23 -2.62 0.99
C GLY A 14 -17.45 -2.71 -0.31
N LEU A 15 -16.39 -1.90 -0.45
CA LEU A 15 -15.53 -1.99 -1.62
C LEU A 15 -14.87 -3.37 -1.66
N THR A 16 -15.06 -4.12 -2.74
CA THR A 16 -14.40 -5.42 -2.95
C THR A 16 -12.95 -5.23 -3.42
N HIS A 17 -12.14 -6.30 -3.39
CA HIS A 17 -10.77 -6.23 -3.90
C HIS A 17 -10.75 -5.91 -5.39
N GLU A 18 -11.62 -6.54 -6.17
CA GLU A 18 -11.68 -6.41 -7.62
C GLU A 18 -12.11 -4.98 -8.02
N GLN A 19 -13.10 -4.41 -7.33
CA GLN A 19 -13.49 -3.01 -7.56
C GLN A 19 -12.38 -2.03 -7.16
N PHE A 20 -11.68 -2.30 -6.06
CA PHE A 20 -10.55 -1.48 -5.62
C PHE A 20 -9.39 -1.55 -6.63
N TYR A 21 -9.10 -2.74 -7.16
CA TYR A 21 -8.07 -2.92 -8.18
C TYR A 21 -8.37 -2.10 -9.44
N GLU A 22 -9.59 -2.19 -9.97
CA GLU A 22 -10.01 -1.37 -11.13
C GLU A 22 -9.90 0.12 -10.84
N LEU A 23 -10.29 0.55 -9.63
CA LEU A 23 -10.16 1.94 -9.20
C LEU A 23 -8.71 2.42 -9.18
N CYS A 24 -7.77 1.58 -8.71
CA CYS A 24 -6.34 1.86 -8.77
C CYS A 24 -5.83 1.95 -10.21
N MET A 25 -6.29 1.04 -11.10
CA MET A 25 -5.85 1.01 -12.49
C MET A 25 -6.24 2.25 -13.28
N VAL A 26 -7.40 2.85 -12.98
CA VAL A 26 -7.83 4.10 -13.63
C VAL A 26 -7.30 5.37 -12.94
N ASN A 27 -6.76 5.27 -11.72
CA ASN A 27 -6.16 6.39 -10.97
C ASN A 27 -4.73 6.06 -10.49
N GLN A 28 -3.84 5.73 -11.43
CA GLN A 28 -2.49 5.24 -11.13
C GLN A 28 -1.62 6.23 -10.34
N ASP A 29 -1.92 7.53 -10.43
CA ASP A 29 -1.20 8.58 -9.73
C ASP A 29 -1.63 8.77 -8.27
N LEU A 30 -2.69 8.07 -7.83
CA LEU A 30 -3.21 8.16 -6.46
C LEU A 30 -2.78 6.98 -5.61
N ALA A 31 -2.12 7.26 -4.49
CA ALA A 31 -1.83 6.26 -3.47
C ALA A 31 -3.12 5.93 -2.71
N MET A 32 -3.68 4.76 -2.99
CA MET A 32 -4.92 4.26 -2.40
C MET A 32 -4.67 2.94 -1.67
N GLU A 33 -5.39 2.75 -0.57
CA GLU A 33 -5.47 1.51 0.19
C GLU A 33 -6.94 1.16 0.44
N ARG A 34 -7.20 -0.08 0.86
CA ARG A 34 -8.53 -0.54 1.25
C ARG A 34 -8.50 -1.12 2.65
N SER A 35 -9.44 -0.71 3.50
CA SER A 35 -9.59 -1.29 4.83
C SER A 35 -10.23 -2.69 4.75
N PRO A 36 -10.06 -3.55 5.78
CA PRO A 36 -10.76 -4.85 5.83
C PRO A 36 -12.29 -4.74 5.79
N LYS A 37 -12.85 -3.57 6.15
CA LYS A 37 -14.29 -3.28 6.08
C LYS A 37 -14.74 -2.81 4.70
N GLY A 38 -13.82 -2.65 3.74
CA GLY A 38 -14.12 -2.14 2.40
C GLY A 38 -14.22 -0.62 2.33
N GLU A 39 -13.59 0.12 3.26
CA GLU A 39 -13.46 1.58 3.16
C GLU A 39 -12.29 1.91 2.22
N LEU A 40 -12.44 2.99 1.44
CA LEU A 40 -11.36 3.51 0.61
C LEU A 40 -10.50 4.46 1.44
N LEU A 41 -9.20 4.20 1.48
CA LEU A 41 -8.23 5.02 2.17
C LEU A 41 -7.39 5.76 1.13
N ILE A 42 -7.41 7.10 1.18
CA ILE A 42 -6.54 7.93 0.36
C ILE A 42 -5.35 8.34 1.19
N MET A 43 -4.16 7.95 0.76
CA MET A 43 -2.92 8.22 1.48
C MET A 43 -2.41 9.63 1.19
N SER A 44 -1.98 10.35 2.23
CA SER A 44 -1.33 11.64 2.05
C SER A 44 -0.01 11.47 1.30
N PRO A 45 0.41 12.44 0.46
CA PRO A 45 1.72 12.42 -0.16
C PRO A 45 2.86 12.27 0.85
N VAL A 46 3.92 11.58 0.44
CA VAL A 46 5.11 11.38 1.27
C VAL A 46 6.00 12.61 1.19
N GLY A 47 6.26 13.25 2.32
CA GLY A 47 7.22 14.36 2.42
C GLY A 47 8.67 13.88 2.48
N GLY A 48 9.63 14.78 2.21
CA GLY A 48 11.05 14.43 2.08
C GLY A 48 11.67 13.69 3.27
N GLU A 49 11.32 14.05 4.52
CA GLU A 49 11.81 13.35 5.71
C GLU A 49 11.33 11.89 5.78
N SER A 50 10.03 11.66 5.50
CA SER A 50 9.48 10.31 5.44
C SER A 50 10.07 9.53 4.27
N GLY A 51 10.17 10.14 3.10
CA GLY A 51 10.73 9.52 1.91
C GLY A 51 12.21 9.14 2.08
N ARG A 52 13.01 9.96 2.79
CA ARG A 52 14.40 9.61 3.12
C ARG A 52 14.47 8.36 4.00
N LYS A 53 13.64 8.28 5.04
CA LYS A 53 13.60 7.11 5.94
C LYS A 53 13.15 5.85 5.20
N GLU A 54 12.13 5.98 4.36
CA GLU A 54 11.64 4.90 3.50
C GLU A 54 12.75 4.39 2.58
N ALA A 55 13.49 5.29 1.93
CA ALA A 55 14.63 4.93 1.09
C ALA A 55 15.72 4.20 1.88
N ASP A 56 16.07 4.68 3.08
CA ASP A 56 17.04 4.02 3.97
C ASP A 56 16.60 2.58 4.28
N TYR A 57 15.32 2.36 4.64
CA TYR A 57 14.79 1.03 4.94
C TYR A 57 14.76 0.09 3.72
N ILE A 58 14.38 0.60 2.55
CA ILE A 58 14.38 -0.18 1.30
C ILE A 58 15.81 -0.63 0.96
N ILE A 59 16.79 0.26 1.12
CA ILE A 59 18.21 -0.04 0.85
C ILE A 59 18.71 -1.11 1.82
N ASP A 60 18.52 -0.93 3.12
CA ASP A 60 19.01 -1.86 4.14
C ASP A 60 18.42 -3.26 3.94
N LEU A 61 17.11 -3.37 3.74
CA LEU A 61 16.43 -4.64 3.52
C LEU A 61 16.83 -5.27 2.18
N GLY A 62 17.01 -4.45 1.14
CA GLY A 62 17.46 -4.89 -0.17
C GLY A 62 18.89 -5.45 -0.16
N ILE A 63 19.81 -4.83 0.57
CA ILE A 63 21.19 -5.32 0.73
C ILE A 63 21.17 -6.66 1.47
N TRP A 64 20.47 -6.74 2.60
CA TRP A 64 20.35 -7.97 3.37
C TRP A 64 19.78 -9.10 2.51
N ASN A 65 18.67 -8.86 1.79
CA ASN A 65 18.04 -9.90 0.98
C ASN A 65 18.91 -10.36 -0.19
N ARG A 66 19.70 -9.46 -0.80
CA ARG A 66 20.68 -9.85 -1.85
C ARG A 66 21.80 -10.72 -1.31
N GLN A 67 22.19 -10.54 -0.05
CA GLN A 67 23.22 -11.36 0.59
C GLN A 67 22.69 -12.72 1.03
N THR A 68 21.45 -12.78 1.53
CA THR A 68 20.87 -14.02 2.07
C THR A 68 20.10 -14.84 1.04
N GLY A 69 19.54 -14.21 0.02
CA GLY A 69 18.73 -14.85 -1.02
C GLY A 69 17.42 -15.45 -0.50
N LEU A 70 16.88 -14.95 0.61
CA LEU A 70 15.76 -15.57 1.31
C LEU A 70 14.37 -15.17 0.78
N GLY A 71 14.28 -14.18 -0.10
CA GLY A 71 12.99 -13.72 -0.64
C GLY A 71 13.09 -12.58 -1.64
N VAL A 72 12.06 -11.74 -1.69
CA VAL A 72 11.93 -10.60 -2.61
C VAL A 72 11.53 -9.34 -1.83
N VAL A 73 12.21 -8.23 -2.10
CA VAL A 73 11.89 -6.92 -1.49
C VAL A 73 11.03 -6.09 -2.46
N PHE A 74 10.03 -5.42 -1.92
CA PHE A 74 9.08 -4.57 -2.65
C PHE A 74 9.11 -3.15 -2.09
N SER A 75 8.98 -2.15 -2.98
CA SER A 75 8.93 -0.72 -2.64
C SER A 75 7.59 -0.31 -2.05
N SER A 76 7.53 0.91 -1.50
CA SER A 76 6.32 1.50 -0.92
C SER A 76 5.10 1.62 -1.83
N SER A 77 5.29 1.58 -3.16
CA SER A 77 4.19 1.65 -4.13
C SER A 77 3.53 0.29 -4.41
N THR A 78 4.00 -0.79 -3.79
CA THR A 78 3.41 -2.13 -3.97
C THR A 78 2.25 -2.35 -3.00
N VAL A 79 1.06 -2.55 -3.56
CA VAL A 79 -0.14 -2.89 -2.79
C VAL A 79 -0.28 -4.40 -2.64
N PHE A 80 -0.51 -4.87 -1.41
CA PHE A 80 -0.72 -6.28 -1.08
C PHE A 80 -2.16 -6.54 -0.65
N LYS A 81 -2.79 -7.55 -1.26
CA LYS A 81 -4.05 -8.14 -0.80
C LYS A 81 -3.79 -8.97 0.45
N LEU A 82 -4.39 -8.59 1.58
CA LEU A 82 -4.16 -9.26 2.86
C LEU A 82 -5.17 -10.40 3.10
N PRO A 83 -4.77 -11.47 3.81
CA PRO A 83 -5.62 -12.66 4.01
C PRO A 83 -6.88 -12.39 4.83
N ASN A 84 -6.85 -11.40 5.73
CA ASN A 84 -8.00 -11.00 6.55
C ASN A 84 -8.79 -9.85 5.89
N GLY A 85 -8.63 -9.66 4.58
CA GLY A 85 -9.20 -8.54 3.83
C GLY A 85 -8.37 -7.26 3.92
N GLY A 86 -8.72 -6.32 3.06
CA GLY A 86 -7.98 -5.08 2.87
C GLY A 86 -6.79 -5.21 1.93
N ASP A 87 -6.33 -4.05 1.46
CA ASP A 87 -5.26 -3.90 0.49
C ASP A 87 -4.35 -2.77 0.98
N ARG A 88 -3.08 -3.07 1.27
CA ARG A 88 -2.16 -2.15 1.96
C ARG A 88 -0.85 -2.00 1.21
N SER A 89 -0.27 -0.80 1.26
CA SER A 89 0.99 -0.43 0.62
C SER A 89 1.99 -0.01 1.71
N PRO A 90 2.71 -0.97 2.33
CA PRO A 90 3.65 -0.65 3.39
C PRO A 90 4.88 0.09 2.83
N ASP A 91 5.54 0.91 3.66
CA ASP A 91 6.77 1.67 3.30
C ASP A 91 7.89 0.80 2.68
N VAL A 92 7.96 -0.47 3.10
CA VAL A 92 8.78 -1.52 2.50
C VAL A 92 8.18 -2.88 2.86
N ALA A 93 8.25 -3.86 1.95
CA ALA A 93 7.85 -5.24 2.23
C ALA A 93 8.91 -6.25 1.78
N TRP A 94 8.95 -7.40 2.45
CA TRP A 94 9.74 -8.57 2.07
C TRP A 94 8.85 -9.81 2.16
N VAL A 95 8.92 -10.66 1.13
CA VAL A 95 8.18 -11.92 1.01
C VAL A 95 9.14 -13.06 0.72
#